data_AF-A0A7G8EUT4-F1
#
_entry.id   AF-A0A7G8EUT4-F1
#
_cell.length_a   1.000
_cell.length_b   1.000
_cell.length_c   1.000
_cell.angle_alpha   90.00
_cell.angle_beta   90.00
_cell.angle_gamma   90.00
#
_symmetry.space_group_name_H-M   'P 1'
#
loop_
_entity.id
_entity.type
_entity.pdbx_description
1 polymer ?
#
loop_
_entity_poly.entity_id
_entity_poly.type
_entity_poly.pdbx_seq_one_letter_code
_entity_poly.pdbx_strand_id
1 'polypeptide(L)'
;MVGRLSLISMALGLLITPSLPAGAAEGESTITRLCLAGFHAAMAQAGETPPEGMGDFTCNCFLKQVNEGRSIQTAQETCKQKAAEQFKM
;
A
#
# COMPACT_ATOMS: atom_id res chain seq x y z
N MET A 1 7.62 61.05 3.43
CA MET A 1 8.76 60.40 2.77
C MET A 1 9.13 59.16 3.58
N VAL A 2 8.41 58.05 3.39
CA VAL A 2 8.75 56.72 3.94
C VAL A 2 9.39 55.97 2.78
N GLY A 3 10.71 56.00 2.78
CA GLY A 3 11.54 55.42 1.75
C GLY A 3 11.76 53.93 2.00
N ARG A 4 11.78 53.20 0.88
CA ARG A 4 12.46 51.92 0.68
C ARG A 4 11.77 50.68 1.23
N LEU A 5 10.69 50.34 0.52
CA LEU A 5 10.41 49.01 -0.03
C LEU A 5 11.67 48.11 -0.06
N SER A 6 11.95 47.38 1.03
CA SER A 6 13.03 46.39 1.06
C SER A 6 12.53 45.12 0.38
N LEU A 7 13.22 44.84 -0.71
CA LEU A 7 12.96 43.80 -1.69
C LEU A 7 13.11 42.41 -1.06
N ILE A 8 12.04 41.62 -1.17
CA ILE A 8 12.03 40.27 -1.74
C ILE A 8 13.38 39.54 -1.64
N SER A 9 13.54 38.69 -0.62
CA SER A 9 14.46 37.56 -0.68
C SER A 9 13.66 36.29 -0.50
N MET A 10 12.97 35.93 -1.58
CA MET A 10 12.31 34.65 -1.77
C MET A 10 13.41 33.62 -2.04
N ALA A 11 14.10 33.17 -0.99
CA ALA A 11 14.98 32.01 -1.09
C ALA A 11 14.10 30.75 -1.09
N LEU A 12 13.53 30.45 -2.27
CA LEU A 12 12.90 29.16 -2.54
C LEU A 12 14.01 28.11 -2.60
N GLY A 13 14.40 27.61 -1.43
CA GLY A 13 15.30 26.48 -1.29
C GLY A 13 14.65 25.25 -1.90
N LEU A 14 15.07 24.91 -3.11
CA LEU A 14 14.73 23.68 -3.81
C LEU A 14 15.23 22.51 -2.95
N LEU A 15 14.33 21.91 -2.17
CA LEU A 15 14.59 20.63 -1.50
C LEU A 15 14.57 19.55 -2.57
N ILE A 16 15.75 19.25 -3.11
CA ILE A 16 15.98 18.10 -3.97
C ILE A 16 15.90 16.88 -3.04
N THR A 17 14.69 16.35 -2.83
CA THR A 17 14.54 15.08 -2.12
C THR A 17 15.12 14.00 -3.03
N PRO A 18 16.19 13.28 -2.62
CA PRO A 18 16.61 12.10 -3.36
C PRO A 18 15.43 11.12 -3.33
N SER A 19 14.84 10.86 -4.50
CA SER A 19 13.91 9.76 -4.68
C SER A 19 14.71 8.47 -4.58
N LEU A 20 14.88 7.94 -3.37
CA LEU A 20 15.39 6.59 -3.22
C LEU A 20 14.39 5.65 -3.91
N PRO A 21 14.85 4.73 -4.78
CA PRO A 21 13.99 3.64 -5.21
C PRO A 21 13.62 2.87 -3.93
N ALA A 22 12.35 2.89 -3.57
CA ALA A 22 11.79 2.01 -2.56
C ALA A 22 11.79 0.58 -3.14
N GLY A 23 12.98 -0.02 -3.21
CA GLY A 23 13.13 -1.44 -3.43
C GLY A 23 12.63 -2.14 -2.17
N ALA A 24 11.35 -2.51 -2.15
CA ALA A 24 10.81 -3.43 -1.18
C ALA A 24 11.42 -4.82 -1.46
N ALA A 25 12.66 -5.01 -1.00
CA ALA A 25 13.36 -6.28 -1.01
C ALA A 25 12.64 -7.24 -0.05
N GLU A 26 11.80 -8.09 -0.62
CA GLU A 26 11.81 -9.56 -0.50
C GLU A 26 12.30 -10.16 0.84
N GLY A 27 11.75 -9.67 1.93
CA GLY A 27 11.61 -10.39 3.20
C GLY A 27 10.16 -10.26 3.62
N GLU A 28 9.62 -11.24 4.35
CA GLU A 28 8.25 -11.18 4.87
C GLU A 28 8.08 -9.91 5.70
N SER A 29 7.59 -8.85 5.03
CA SER A 29 7.57 -7.53 5.64
C SER A 29 6.57 -7.57 6.79
N THR A 30 6.79 -6.78 7.83
CA THR A 30 5.80 -6.62 8.91
C THR A 30 4.40 -6.31 8.33
N ILE A 31 4.34 -5.62 7.19
CA ILE A 31 3.10 -5.32 6.46
C ILE A 31 2.48 -6.59 5.88
N THR A 32 3.27 -7.51 5.33
CA THR A 32 2.82 -8.82 4.84
C THR A 32 2.20 -9.64 5.97
N ARG A 33 2.85 -9.70 7.15
CA ARG A 33 2.28 -10.39 8.33
C ARG A 33 0.97 -9.77 8.81
N LEU A 34 0.91 -8.45 8.87
CA LEU A 34 -0.30 -7.73 9.25
C LEU A 34 -1.43 -7.97 8.24
N CYS A 35 -1.11 -8.00 6.95
CA CYS A 35 -2.07 -8.34 5.92
C CYS A 35 -2.62 -9.76 6.13
N LEU A 36 -1.75 -10.76 6.34
CA LEU A 36 -2.18 -12.14 6.57
C LEU A 36 -3.03 -12.28 7.83
N ALA A 37 -2.67 -11.60 8.91
CA ALA A 37 -3.48 -11.57 10.13
C ALA A 37 -4.87 -10.97 9.87
N GLY A 38 -4.95 -9.85 9.14
CA GLY A 38 -6.20 -9.22 8.74
C GLY A 38 -7.05 -10.12 7.84
N PHE A 39 -6.41 -10.80 6.89
CA PHE A 39 -7.06 -11.77 6.01
C PHE A 39 -7.66 -12.94 6.81
N HIS A 40 -6.89 -13.58 7.69
CA HIS A 40 -7.40 -14.66 8.54
C HIS A 40 -8.53 -14.19 9.47
N ALA A 41 -8.43 -12.98 10.02
CA ALA A 41 -9.51 -12.41 10.83
C ALA A 41 -10.79 -12.19 10.01
N ALA A 42 -10.68 -11.73 8.75
CA ALA A 42 -11.83 -11.57 7.86
C ALA A 42 -12.50 -12.92 7.54
N MET A 43 -11.70 -13.94 7.20
CA MET A 43 -12.22 -15.29 6.92
C MET A 43 -12.88 -15.91 8.16
N ALA A 44 -12.26 -15.77 9.33
CA ALA A 44 -12.82 -16.25 10.59
C ALA A 44 -14.15 -15.54 10.94
N GLN A 45 -14.25 -14.24 10.68
CA GLN A 45 -15.51 -13.49 10.84
C GLN A 45 -16.60 -13.96 9.86
N ALA A 46 -16.22 -14.37 8.64
CA ALA A 46 -17.13 -14.95 7.67
C ALA A 46 -17.51 -16.41 7.98
N GLY A 47 -16.83 -17.06 8.94
CA GLY A 47 -17.00 -18.48 9.22
C GLY A 47 -16.41 -19.38 8.12
N GLU A 48 -15.54 -18.84 7.28
CA GLU A 48 -14.94 -19.53 6.15
C GLU A 48 -13.51 -19.96 6.47
N THR A 49 -13.11 -21.11 5.93
CA THR A 49 -11.72 -21.55 5.98
C THR A 49 -11.10 -21.35 4.59
N PRO A 50 -10.15 -20.41 4.43
CA PRO A 50 -9.53 -20.16 3.14
C PRO A 50 -8.70 -21.38 2.70
N PRO A 51 -8.65 -21.69 1.40
CA PRO A 51 -7.75 -22.70 0.87
C PRO A 51 -6.30 -22.25 1.03
N GLU A 52 -5.40 -23.24 1.02
CA GLU A 52 -3.96 -23.01 1.13
C GLU A 52 -3.47 -22.02 0.07
N GLY A 53 -2.63 -21.07 0.47
CA GLY A 53 -2.05 -20.04 -0.41
C GLY A 53 -2.97 -18.87 -0.77
N MET A 54 -4.26 -18.90 -0.40
CA MET A 54 -5.17 -17.78 -0.69
C MET A 54 -4.78 -16.51 0.07
N GLY A 55 -4.40 -16.63 1.35
CA GLY A 55 -3.95 -15.50 2.15
C GLY A 55 -2.72 -14.83 1.54
N ASP A 56 -1.70 -15.63 1.21
CA ASP A 56 -0.46 -15.14 0.59
C ASP A 56 -0.72 -14.48 -0.75
N PHE A 57 -1.54 -15.10 -1.61
CA PHE A 57 -1.92 -14.53 -2.90
C PHE A 57 -2.61 -13.17 -2.72
N THR A 58 -3.61 -13.10 -1.84
CA THR A 58 -4.39 -11.89 -1.60
C THR A 58 -3.51 -10.78 -1.03
N CYS A 59 -2.60 -11.11 -0.12
CA CYS A 59 -1.69 -10.15 0.49
C CYS A 59 -0.60 -9.66 -0.45
N ASN A 60 -0.04 -10.53 -1.29
CA ASN A 60 0.89 -10.12 -2.33
C ASN A 60 0.22 -9.20 -3.36
N CYS A 61 -1.01 -9.51 -3.75
CA CYS A 61 -1.81 -8.62 -4.61
C CYS A 61 -2.02 -7.26 -3.94
N PHE A 62 -2.42 -7.24 -2.66
CA PHE A 62 -2.71 -6.01 -1.93
C PHE A 62 -1.48 -5.11 -1.85
N LEU A 63 -0.33 -5.68 -1.45
CA LEU A 63 0.94 -4.95 -1.40
C LEU A 63 1.34 -4.39 -2.75
N LYS A 64 1.16 -5.15 -3.83
CA LYS A 64 1.41 -4.67 -5.20
C LYS A 64 0.54 -3.46 -5.53
N GLN A 65 -0.76 -3.50 -5.23
CA GLN A 65 -1.67 -2.38 -5.48
C GLN A 65 -1.28 -1.12 -4.68
N VAL A 66 -0.94 -1.28 -3.40
CA VAL A 66 -0.52 -0.17 -2.54
C VAL A 66 0.81 0.43 -3.03
N ASN A 67 1.77 -0.41 -3.42
CA ASN A 67 3.04 0.04 -4.00
C ASN A 67 2.86 0.75 -5.35
N GLU A 68 1.81 0.40 -6.10
CA GLU A 68 1.38 1.12 -7.33
C GLU A 68 0.65 2.44 -7.03
N GLY A 69 0.49 2.83 -5.75
CA GLY A 69 -0.17 4.06 -5.34
C GLY A 69 -1.70 4.00 -5.35
N ARG A 70 -2.28 2.79 -5.42
CA ARG A 70 -3.74 2.61 -5.36
C ARG A 70 -4.23 2.83 -3.93
N SER A 71 -5.46 3.32 -3.79
CA SER A 71 -6.08 3.44 -2.47
C SER A 71 -6.27 2.08 -1.82
N ILE A 72 -6.32 2.05 -0.48
CA ILE A 72 -6.52 0.83 0.30
C ILE A 72 -7.84 0.16 -0.08
N GLN A 73 -8.93 0.93 -0.24
CA GLN A 73 -10.23 0.36 -0.66
C GLN A 73 -10.13 -0.28 -2.05
N THR A 74 -9.53 0.41 -3.03
CA THR A 74 -9.37 -0.14 -4.38
C THR A 74 -8.50 -1.39 -4.38
N ALA A 75 -7.42 -1.40 -3.59
CA ALA A 75 -6.55 -2.57 -3.45
C ALA A 75 -7.29 -3.77 -2.86
N GLN A 76 -8.06 -3.58 -1.79
CA GLN A 76 -8.86 -4.64 -1.17
C GLN A 76 -9.87 -5.23 -2.15
N GLU A 77 -10.69 -4.40 -2.79
CA GLU A 77 -11.72 -4.89 -3.71
C GLU A 77 -11.12 -5.59 -4.93
N THR A 78 -10.07 -5.01 -5.52
CA THR A 78 -9.37 -5.62 -6.67
C THR A 78 -8.80 -7.01 -6.30
N CYS A 79 -8.16 -7.11 -5.13
CA CYS A 79 -7.47 -8.34 -4.75
C CYS A 79 -8.41 -9.41 -4.22
N LYS A 80 -9.51 -9.03 -3.56
CA LYS A 80 -10.59 -9.95 -3.21
C LYS A 80 -11.21 -10.56 -4.48
N GLN A 81 -11.49 -9.74 -5.49
CA GLN A 81 -12.06 -10.22 -6.74
C GLN A 81 -11.11 -11.18 -7.47
N LYS A 82 -9.81 -10.83 -7.56
CA LYS A 82 -8.78 -11.72 -8.11
C LYS A 82 -8.67 -13.04 -7.35
N ALA A 83 -8.78 -13.01 -6.02
CA ALA A 83 -8.74 -14.22 -5.20
C ALA A 83 -9.97 -15.09 -5.46
N ALA A 84 -11.18 -14.51 -5.54
CA ALA A 84 -12.40 -15.24 -5.88
C ALA A 84 -12.27 -15.92 -7.26
N GLU A 85 -11.76 -15.21 -8.27
CA GLU A 85 -11.51 -15.75 -9.61
C GLU A 85 -10.49 -16.90 -9.61
N GLN A 86 -9.36 -16.75 -8.91
CA GLN A 86 -8.30 -17.74 -8.91
C GLN A 86 -8.68 -19.02 -8.16
N PHE A 87 -9.36 -18.88 -7.02
CA PHE A 87 -9.73 -19.99 -6.15
C PHE A 87 -11.16 -20.49 -6.38
N LYS A 88 -11.86 -19.92 -7.37
CA LYS A 88 -13.21 -20.31 -7.81
C LYS A 88 -14.25 -20.25 -6.70
N MET A 89 -14.28 -19.11 -6.00
CA MET A 89 -15.26 -18.79 -4.96
C MET A 89 -16.34 -17.84 -5.47
#